data_AF-A0A2N8U1H6-F1
#
_entry.id   AF-A0A2N8U1H6-F1
#
_cell.length_a   1.000
_cell.length_b   1.000
_cell.length_c   1.000
_cell.angle_alpha   90.00
_cell.angle_beta   90.00
_cell.angle_gamma   90.00
#
_symmetry.space_group_name_H-M   'P 1'
#
loop_
_entity.id
_entity.type
_entity.pdbx_description
1 polymer ?
#
loop_
_entity_poly.entity_id
_entity_poly.type
_entity_poly.pdbx_seq_one_letter_code
_entity_poly.pdbx_strand_id
1 'polypeptide(L)'
;MSKRKIKLFTISSLSLSLATVSASCQGSFYRQKDVFDTEFSKDMFDYYNQYKNVWTKINKFIENDSYKKYYLDNYKKIDLITKEWKNVVDTILPYMKIIENGDQEYNLELGYKTSTNGTFIPINSSIKGADLFNELTDKPVGKEVNIRTNIGYISILNEEVNNIISDYVKDLKESKSDSLFKSFYNEFDFLPGWPLFKNLKNKERHRYQSLFLDSLSKKYSGMQSEYSRKFFDSQKVNIDYKNIRGITPEGNTYHTHALVNLWYEWNKVVLPEVDDSANGSDKRLWKGNKIYETVEFFKKLYKTAEQVKKDHNSKLILRFIKNDRSNNSNINYKEYEFETLFDKFILSLVDDKEKWNIKIYPSDLNYNDFAFVFKNLFQELIDISAKIDFTIKNYKN
;
A
#
# COMPACT_ATOMS: atom_id res chain seq x y z
N MET A 1 6.54 8.55 -31.30
CA MET A 1 7.53 7.53 -30.92
C MET A 1 8.91 8.18 -30.85
N SER A 2 9.51 8.26 -29.66
CA SER A 2 10.93 8.59 -29.50
C SER A 2 11.43 7.89 -28.24
N LYS A 3 12.23 6.84 -28.44
CA LYS A 3 12.87 6.06 -27.37
C LYS A 3 14.06 6.87 -26.84
N ARG A 4 13.89 7.56 -25.71
CA ARG A 4 15.04 8.14 -24.98
C ARG A 4 15.82 7.00 -24.31
N LYS A 5 16.96 6.65 -24.91
CA LYS A 5 17.96 5.76 -24.32
C LYS A 5 18.58 6.44 -23.10
N ILE A 6 18.48 5.78 -21.95
CA ILE A 6 19.22 6.15 -20.73
C ILE A 6 20.71 5.96 -21.04
N LYS A 7 21.48 7.04 -21.02
CA LYS A 7 22.95 6.98 -21.05
C LYS A 7 23.41 6.40 -19.72
N LEU A 8 24.03 5.22 -19.76
CA LEU A 8 24.85 4.72 -18.66
C LEU A 8 25.88 5.80 -18.31
N PHE A 9 25.85 6.28 -17.08
CA PHE A 9 27.02 6.93 -16.50
C PHE A 9 28.07 5.83 -16.30
N THR A 10 29.05 5.81 -17.20
CA THR A 10 30.30 5.08 -17.01
C THR A 10 30.93 5.58 -15.71
N ILE A 11 31.03 4.69 -14.73
CA ILE A 11 31.86 4.87 -13.55
C ILE A 11 33.26 5.16 -14.08
N SER A 12 33.72 6.40 -13.95
CA SER A 12 35.12 6.72 -14.23
C SER A 12 35.93 5.90 -13.24
N SER A 13 36.66 4.91 -13.73
CA SER A 13 37.75 4.29 -13.00
C SER A 13 38.72 5.39 -12.62
N LEU A 14 38.58 5.93 -11.41
CA LEU A 14 39.66 6.63 -10.73
C LEU A 14 40.76 5.60 -10.56
N SER A 15 41.67 5.60 -11.53
CA SER A 15 42.98 5.00 -11.40
C SER A 15 43.65 5.65 -10.19
N LEU A 16 43.51 5.02 -9.03
CA LEU A 16 44.44 5.23 -7.93
C LEU A 16 45.81 4.81 -8.46
N SER A 17 46.57 5.79 -8.94
CA SER A 17 48.00 5.64 -9.11
C SER A 17 48.58 5.38 -7.72
N LEU A 18 48.81 4.12 -7.38
CA LEU A 18 49.72 3.76 -6.30
C LEU A 18 51.06 4.41 -6.65
N ALA A 19 51.45 5.43 -5.89
CA ALA A 19 52.79 5.95 -5.94
C ALA A 19 53.73 4.85 -5.44
N THR A 20 54.37 4.15 -6.38
CA THR A 20 55.44 3.20 -6.11
C THR A 20 56.69 3.99 -5.70
N VAL A 21 56.76 4.34 -4.42
CA VAL A 21 58.00 4.87 -3.84
C VAL A 21 58.92 3.68 -3.57
N SER A 22 59.82 3.41 -4.52
CA SER A 22 60.95 2.53 -4.31
C SER A 22 61.95 3.19 -3.35
N ALA A 23 61.95 2.74 -2.10
CA ALA A 23 63.03 3.02 -1.17
C ALA A 23 63.42 1.72 -0.45
N SER A 24 64.60 1.22 -0.77
CA SER A 24 65.27 0.12 -0.10
C SER A 24 65.53 0.46 1.37
N CYS A 25 64.82 -0.19 2.30
CA CYS A 25 65.16 -0.25 3.73
C CYS A 25 64.43 -1.45 4.36
N GLN A 26 65.14 -2.36 5.03
CA GLN A 26 64.63 -3.57 5.68
C GLN A 26 63.70 -3.35 6.91
N GLY A 27 62.97 -2.23 6.96
CA GLY A 27 61.93 -1.91 7.95
C GLY A 27 60.57 -1.53 7.32
N SER A 28 60.38 -1.74 6.01
CA SER A 28 59.28 -1.20 5.21
C SER A 28 57.95 -1.99 5.28
N PHE A 29 57.98 -3.31 5.51
CA PHE A 29 56.76 -4.14 5.56
C PHE A 29 55.83 -3.81 6.74
N TYR A 30 56.38 -3.48 7.91
CA TYR A 30 55.57 -3.11 9.08
C TYR A 30 54.79 -1.81 8.85
N ARG A 31 55.40 -0.83 8.15
CA ARG A 31 54.72 0.41 7.77
C ARG A 31 53.63 0.19 6.73
N GLN A 32 53.79 -0.79 5.84
CA GLN A 32 52.79 -1.09 4.83
C GLN A 32 51.50 -1.68 5.44
N LYS A 33 51.62 -2.57 6.42
CA LYS A 33 50.47 -3.07 7.19
C LYS A 33 49.75 -1.95 7.93
N ASP A 34 50.50 -1.05 8.57
CA ASP A 34 49.91 0.09 9.27
C ASP A 34 49.18 1.04 8.32
N VAL A 35 49.68 1.22 7.10
CA VAL A 35 48.99 1.98 6.03
C VAL A 35 47.69 1.28 5.63
N PHE A 36 47.71 -0.02 5.33
CA PHE A 36 46.50 -0.78 4.99
C PHE A 36 45.45 -0.78 6.12
N ASP A 37 45.87 -0.99 7.37
CA ASP A 37 45.03 -0.91 8.56
C ASP A 37 44.36 0.49 8.67
N THR A 38 45.12 1.53 8.37
CA THR A 38 44.65 2.93 8.45
C THR A 38 43.65 3.24 7.35
N GLU A 39 43.93 2.87 6.10
CA GLU A 39 43.03 3.05 4.96
C GLU A 39 41.74 2.25 5.15
N PHE A 40 41.84 0.98 5.54
CA PHE A 40 40.69 0.15 5.85
C PHE A 40 39.82 0.76 6.96
N SER A 41 40.44 1.24 8.04
CA SER A 41 39.70 1.88 9.13
C SER A 41 38.99 3.13 8.65
N LYS A 42 39.69 4.00 7.91
CA LYS A 42 39.14 5.24 7.37
C LYS A 42 37.90 4.96 6.50
N ASP A 43 38.02 4.06 5.54
CA ASP A 43 36.93 3.73 4.62
C ASP A 43 35.72 3.15 5.38
N MET A 44 35.97 2.25 6.34
CA MET A 44 34.90 1.70 7.19
C MET A 44 34.19 2.79 8.00
N PHE A 45 34.93 3.76 8.57
CA PHE A 45 34.33 4.89 9.29
C PHE A 45 33.52 5.81 8.37
N ASP A 46 34.06 6.14 7.20
CA ASP A 46 33.41 7.01 6.23
C ASP A 46 32.10 6.40 5.70
N TYR A 47 32.10 5.11 5.35
CA TYR A 47 30.90 4.42 4.89
C TYR A 47 29.88 4.17 6.00
N TYR A 48 30.31 3.83 7.22
CA TYR A 48 29.39 3.72 8.35
C TYR A 48 28.72 5.06 8.67
N ASN A 49 29.46 6.17 8.63
CA ASN A 49 28.88 7.50 8.86
C ASN A 49 27.82 7.85 7.79
N GLN A 50 28.06 7.48 6.53
CA GLN A 50 27.04 7.59 5.48
C GLN A 50 25.81 6.74 5.82
N TYR A 51 26.00 5.47 6.19
CA TYR A 51 24.92 4.56 6.56
C TYR A 51 24.10 5.11 7.74
N LYS A 52 24.78 5.56 8.80
CA LYS A 52 24.17 6.15 10.00
C LYS A 52 23.35 7.40 9.67
N ASN A 53 23.83 8.25 8.77
CA ASN A 53 23.10 9.45 8.35
C ASN A 53 21.80 9.10 7.63
N VAL A 54 21.83 8.12 6.72
CA VAL A 54 20.63 7.64 6.01
C VAL A 54 19.68 6.95 7.00
N TRP A 55 20.19 6.09 7.86
CA TRP A 55 19.42 5.42 8.91
C TRP A 55 18.73 6.42 9.85
N THR A 56 19.41 7.51 10.21
CA THR A 56 18.84 8.58 11.03
C THR A 56 17.66 9.27 10.34
N LYS A 57 17.71 9.46 9.01
CA LYS A 57 16.56 10.01 8.25
C LYS A 57 15.36 9.07 8.29
N ILE A 58 15.59 7.76 8.10
CA ILE A 58 14.55 6.73 8.22
C ILE A 58 13.98 6.73 9.64
N ASN A 59 14.84 6.75 10.66
CA ASN A 59 14.42 6.73 12.06
C ASN A 59 13.54 7.95 12.40
N LYS A 60 13.96 9.16 12.01
CA LYS A 60 13.15 10.38 12.19
C LYS A 60 11.79 10.31 11.51
N PHE A 61 11.70 9.64 10.36
CA PHE A 61 10.44 9.47 9.63
C PHE A 61 9.47 8.52 10.36
N ILE A 62 9.99 7.44 10.96
CA ILE A 62 9.16 6.43 11.64
C ILE A 62 8.90 6.77 13.13
N GLU A 63 9.75 7.60 13.75
CA GLU A 63 9.62 8.06 15.13
C GLU A 63 8.36 8.91 15.35
N ASN A 64 7.80 8.80 16.56
CA ASN A 64 6.64 9.54 17.03
C ASN A 64 5.43 9.49 16.08
N ASP A 65 5.28 8.39 15.35
CA ASP A 65 4.20 8.16 14.40
C ASP A 65 4.10 9.23 13.29
N SER A 66 5.22 9.91 12.99
CA SER A 66 5.28 10.98 11.99
C SER A 66 4.89 10.52 10.59
N TYR A 67 5.03 9.24 10.27
CA TYR A 67 4.60 8.63 9.01
C TYR A 67 3.07 8.51 8.89
N LYS A 68 2.32 8.50 10.00
CA LYS A 68 0.86 8.31 9.97
C LYS A 68 0.13 9.47 9.30
N LYS A 69 0.71 10.68 9.33
CA LYS A 69 0.14 11.88 8.69
C LYS A 69 -0.09 11.73 7.17
N TYR A 70 0.63 10.82 6.51
CA TYR A 70 0.50 10.60 5.06
C TYR A 70 -0.75 9.80 4.69
N TYR A 71 -1.32 9.02 5.61
CA TYR A 71 -2.38 8.06 5.25
C TYR A 71 -3.51 7.91 6.28
N LEU A 72 -3.28 8.18 7.57
CA LEU A 72 -4.17 7.74 8.65
C LEU A 72 -5.58 8.33 8.57
N ASP A 73 -5.73 9.60 8.18
CA ASP A 73 -7.05 10.22 8.04
C ASP A 73 -7.87 9.54 6.93
N ASN A 74 -7.27 9.38 5.76
CA ASN A 74 -7.89 8.68 4.64
C ASN A 74 -8.14 7.20 4.96
N TYR A 75 -7.21 6.53 5.63
CA TYR A 75 -7.40 5.16 6.13
C TYR A 75 -8.67 5.04 6.98
N LYS A 76 -8.87 5.94 7.95
CA LYS A 76 -10.07 5.94 8.82
C LYS A 76 -11.35 6.22 8.04
N LYS A 77 -11.30 7.14 7.08
CA LYS A 77 -12.45 7.44 6.22
C LYS A 77 -12.85 6.23 5.37
N ILE A 78 -11.87 5.55 4.77
CA ILE A 78 -12.10 4.34 3.96
C ILE A 78 -12.62 3.20 4.83
N ASP A 79 -12.04 2.98 6.01
CA ASP A 79 -12.50 1.98 6.97
C ASP A 79 -13.98 2.20 7.37
N LEU A 80 -14.38 3.46 7.57
CA LEU A 80 -15.78 3.79 7.81
C LEU A 80 -16.66 3.49 6.57
N ILE A 81 -16.20 3.88 5.37
CA ILE A 81 -16.92 3.61 4.11
C ILE A 81 -17.14 2.10 3.92
N THR A 82 -16.11 1.29 4.10
CA THR A 82 -16.18 -0.16 3.88
C THR A 82 -17.03 -0.85 4.95
N LYS A 83 -17.01 -0.37 6.20
CA LYS A 83 -17.90 -0.86 7.28
C LYS A 83 -19.36 -0.55 7.01
N GLU A 84 -19.69 0.69 6.63
CA GLU A 84 -21.07 1.03 6.30
C GLU A 84 -21.57 0.28 5.06
N TRP A 85 -20.70 0.07 4.07
CA TRP A 85 -21.03 -0.79 2.92
C TRP A 85 -21.33 -2.24 3.34
N LYS A 86 -20.51 -2.80 4.22
CA LYS A 86 -20.72 -4.15 4.75
C LYS A 86 -22.09 -4.28 5.43
N ASN A 87 -22.51 -3.29 6.21
CA ASN A 87 -23.84 -3.26 6.83
C ASN A 87 -24.97 -3.34 5.79
N VAL A 88 -24.82 -2.63 4.66
CA VAL A 88 -25.77 -2.69 3.55
C VAL A 88 -25.81 -4.08 2.93
N VAL A 89 -24.64 -4.62 2.58
CA VAL A 89 -24.52 -5.95 1.96
C VAL A 89 -25.10 -7.03 2.87
N ASP A 90 -24.76 -7.03 4.16
CA ASP A 90 -25.25 -8.02 5.12
C ASP A 90 -26.78 -7.98 5.26
N THR A 91 -27.37 -6.78 5.17
CA THR A 91 -28.84 -6.58 5.24
C THR A 91 -29.57 -7.20 4.04
N ILE A 92 -28.98 -7.11 2.84
CA ILE A 92 -29.60 -7.59 1.60
C ILE A 92 -29.10 -8.97 1.16
N LEU A 93 -28.07 -9.50 1.81
CA LEU A 93 -27.41 -10.77 1.47
C LEU A 93 -28.40 -11.95 1.31
N PRO A 94 -29.45 -12.11 2.15
CA PRO A 94 -30.41 -13.20 1.97
C PRO A 94 -31.12 -13.19 0.61
N TYR A 95 -31.24 -12.02 -0.02
CA TYR A 95 -31.94 -11.80 -1.29
C TYR A 95 -31.00 -11.71 -2.48
N MET A 96 -29.69 -11.86 -2.26
CA MET A 96 -28.65 -11.83 -3.28
C MET A 96 -28.09 -13.22 -3.59
N LYS A 97 -28.73 -14.29 -3.07
CA LYS A 97 -28.28 -15.67 -3.24
C LYS A 97 -28.49 -16.19 -4.66
N ILE A 98 -27.59 -17.08 -5.03
CA ILE A 98 -27.59 -17.81 -6.30
C ILE A 98 -27.88 -19.28 -6.00
N ILE A 99 -28.84 -19.84 -6.72
CA ILE A 99 -29.16 -21.27 -6.64
C ILE A 99 -28.16 -22.09 -7.45
N GLU A 100 -28.10 -23.41 -7.22
CA GLU A 100 -27.03 -24.31 -7.71
C GLU A 100 -26.75 -24.21 -9.22
N ASN A 101 -27.72 -23.82 -10.03
CA ASN A 101 -27.61 -23.70 -11.49
C ASN A 101 -26.98 -22.37 -11.97
N GLY A 102 -26.58 -21.48 -11.05
CA GLY A 102 -26.04 -20.15 -11.39
C GLY A 102 -27.10 -19.06 -11.60
N ASP A 103 -28.38 -19.43 -11.54
CA ASP A 103 -29.51 -18.49 -11.59
C ASP A 103 -29.67 -17.73 -10.27
N GLN A 104 -30.19 -16.50 -10.35
CA GLN A 104 -30.52 -15.69 -9.18
C GLN A 104 -31.85 -16.18 -8.57
N GLU A 105 -31.89 -16.34 -7.24
CA GLU A 105 -33.14 -16.71 -6.54
C GLU A 105 -34.15 -15.57 -6.52
N TYR A 106 -33.68 -14.32 -6.58
CA TYR A 106 -34.51 -13.12 -6.54
C TYR A 106 -34.19 -12.20 -7.72
N ASN A 107 -35.22 -11.49 -8.19
CA ASN A 107 -35.08 -10.33 -9.05
C ASN A 107 -35.27 -9.05 -8.23
N LEU A 108 -34.59 -7.97 -8.61
CA LEU A 108 -34.79 -6.65 -8.01
C LEU A 108 -35.56 -5.73 -8.95
N GLU A 109 -36.66 -5.20 -8.44
CA GLU A 109 -37.41 -4.11 -9.06
C GLU A 109 -37.24 -2.82 -8.26
N LEU A 110 -37.20 -1.70 -8.99
CA LEU A 110 -37.27 -0.37 -8.41
C LEU A 110 -38.67 0.17 -8.61
N GLY A 111 -39.24 0.78 -7.56
CA GLY A 111 -40.59 1.33 -7.63
C GLY A 111 -40.91 2.23 -6.46
N TYR A 112 -42.18 2.55 -6.31
CA TYR A 112 -42.70 3.34 -5.18
C TYR A 112 -44.06 2.82 -4.75
N LYS A 113 -44.51 3.18 -3.55
CA LYS A 113 -45.85 2.86 -3.07
C LYS A 113 -46.80 4.04 -3.29
N THR A 114 -47.98 3.76 -3.83
CA THR A 114 -49.06 4.73 -3.94
C THR A 114 -49.59 5.11 -2.56
N SER A 115 -49.93 6.39 -2.39
CA SER A 115 -50.46 6.93 -1.14
C SER A 115 -51.88 6.44 -0.81
N THR A 116 -52.65 6.00 -1.81
CA THR A 116 -54.05 5.60 -1.65
C THR A 116 -54.26 4.16 -1.18
N ASN A 117 -53.38 3.23 -1.53
CA ASN A 117 -53.54 1.81 -1.17
C ASN A 117 -52.23 1.05 -0.92
N GLY A 118 -51.08 1.75 -0.90
CA GLY A 118 -49.77 1.12 -0.67
C GLY A 118 -49.33 0.16 -1.78
N THR A 119 -50.00 0.20 -2.94
CA THR A 119 -49.65 -0.65 -4.09
C THR A 119 -48.31 -0.19 -4.66
N PHE A 120 -47.43 -1.14 -4.92
CA PHE A 120 -46.15 -0.86 -5.55
C PHE A 120 -46.33 -0.69 -7.04
N ILE A 121 -45.74 0.38 -7.57
CA ILE A 121 -45.67 0.67 -8.99
C ILE A 121 -44.18 0.66 -9.38
N PRO A 122 -43.77 -0.20 -10.32
CA PRO A 122 -42.41 -0.19 -10.83
C PRO A 122 -42.14 1.10 -11.60
N ILE A 123 -40.95 1.65 -11.46
CA ILE A 123 -40.54 2.87 -12.19
C ILE A 123 -39.80 2.50 -13.47
N ASN A 124 -40.03 3.32 -14.50
CA ASN A 124 -39.14 3.35 -15.65
C ASN A 124 -38.02 4.36 -15.37
N SER A 125 -36.81 3.86 -15.16
CA SER A 125 -35.67 4.65 -14.70
C SER A 125 -34.42 4.40 -15.56
N SER A 126 -33.51 5.37 -15.59
CA SER A 126 -32.22 5.22 -16.27
C SER A 126 -31.34 4.11 -15.69
N ILE A 127 -31.54 3.77 -14.41
CA ILE A 127 -30.93 2.61 -13.76
C ILE A 127 -32.02 1.54 -13.65
N LYS A 128 -31.83 0.41 -14.32
CA LYS A 128 -32.77 -0.71 -14.17
C LYS A 128 -32.47 -1.46 -12.89
N GLY A 129 -33.50 -2.09 -12.32
CA GLY A 129 -33.32 -2.95 -11.14
C GLY A 129 -32.30 -4.07 -11.37
N ALA A 130 -32.20 -4.60 -12.59
CA ALA A 130 -31.16 -5.55 -12.99
C ALA A 130 -29.74 -4.97 -12.92
N ASP A 131 -29.55 -3.71 -13.34
CA ASP A 131 -28.24 -3.04 -13.27
C ASP A 131 -27.82 -2.85 -11.80
N LEU A 132 -28.75 -2.41 -10.95
CA LEU A 132 -28.51 -2.29 -9.52
C LEU A 132 -28.25 -3.65 -8.86
N PHE A 133 -29.01 -4.69 -9.22
CA PHE A 133 -28.75 -6.04 -8.70
C PHE A 133 -27.35 -6.51 -9.07
N ASN A 134 -26.92 -6.26 -10.31
CA ASN A 134 -25.59 -6.59 -10.79
C ASN A 134 -24.50 -5.90 -9.97
N GLU A 135 -24.73 -4.67 -9.51
CA GLU A 135 -23.78 -3.93 -8.66
C GLU A 135 -23.67 -4.45 -7.22
N LEU A 136 -24.73 -5.08 -6.72
CA LEU A 136 -24.87 -5.51 -5.32
C LEU A 136 -24.61 -7.01 -5.10
N THR A 137 -24.63 -7.82 -6.15
CA THR A 137 -24.43 -9.29 -6.06
C THR A 137 -22.94 -9.68 -5.95
N ASP A 138 -22.66 -10.88 -5.46
CA ASP A 138 -21.31 -11.45 -5.41
C ASP A 138 -20.90 -12.15 -6.73
N LYS A 139 -21.85 -12.42 -7.64
CA LYS A 139 -21.57 -12.96 -8.97
C LYS A 139 -22.20 -12.08 -10.05
N PRO A 140 -21.59 -10.93 -10.37
CA PRO A 140 -22.10 -10.06 -11.42
C PRO A 140 -22.14 -10.79 -12.77
N VAL A 141 -23.13 -10.44 -13.59
CA VAL A 141 -23.23 -10.84 -14.99
C VAL A 141 -22.14 -10.11 -15.79
N GLY A 142 -21.33 -10.86 -16.52
CA GLY A 142 -20.21 -10.33 -17.30
C GLY A 142 -18.86 -10.46 -16.60
N LYS A 143 -17.80 -9.95 -17.24
CA LYS A 143 -16.41 -9.99 -16.72
C LYS A 143 -16.01 -8.75 -15.91
N GLU A 144 -16.92 -7.79 -15.74
CA GLU A 144 -16.63 -6.53 -15.07
C GLU A 144 -16.73 -6.65 -13.55
N VAL A 145 -15.90 -5.88 -12.84
CA VAL A 145 -15.88 -5.87 -11.37
C VAL A 145 -16.87 -4.84 -10.86
N ASN A 146 -17.88 -5.31 -10.16
CA ASN A 146 -18.97 -4.49 -9.64
C ASN A 146 -18.61 -3.73 -8.36
N ILE A 147 -19.49 -2.82 -7.93
CA ILE A 147 -19.31 -1.99 -6.72
C ILE A 147 -19.09 -2.83 -5.48
N ARG A 148 -19.89 -3.88 -5.25
CA ARG A 148 -19.72 -4.75 -4.07
C ARG A 148 -18.30 -5.31 -3.99
N THR A 149 -17.80 -5.82 -5.11
CA THR A 149 -16.47 -6.40 -5.20
C THR A 149 -15.38 -5.34 -5.08
N ASN A 150 -15.55 -4.18 -5.72
CA ASN A 150 -14.60 -3.07 -5.63
C ASN A 150 -14.43 -2.57 -4.19
N ILE A 151 -15.52 -2.31 -3.46
CA ILE A 151 -15.44 -1.85 -2.05
C ILE A 151 -14.85 -2.94 -1.16
N GLY A 152 -15.17 -4.21 -1.42
CA GLY A 152 -14.54 -5.34 -0.74
C GLY A 152 -13.01 -5.35 -0.89
N TYR A 153 -12.50 -5.17 -2.11
CA TYR A 153 -11.05 -5.08 -2.35
C TYR A 153 -10.41 -3.84 -1.74
N ILE A 154 -11.10 -2.70 -1.77
CA ILE A 154 -10.62 -1.50 -1.08
C ILE A 154 -10.47 -1.75 0.42
N SER A 155 -11.40 -2.49 1.04
CA SER A 155 -11.28 -2.86 2.47
C SER A 155 -10.02 -3.68 2.73
N ILE A 156 -9.79 -4.73 1.94
CA ILE A 156 -8.62 -5.60 2.08
C ILE A 156 -7.33 -4.79 1.89
N LEU A 157 -7.24 -3.99 0.82
CA LEU A 157 -6.06 -3.17 0.53
C LEU A 157 -5.80 -2.14 1.63
N ASN A 158 -6.85 -1.51 2.17
CA ASN A 158 -6.73 -0.53 3.25
C ASN A 158 -6.20 -1.17 4.55
N GLU A 159 -6.65 -2.38 4.87
CA GLU A 159 -6.16 -3.16 6.01
C GLU A 159 -4.71 -3.62 5.79
N GLU A 160 -4.39 -4.19 4.63
CA GLU A 160 -3.06 -4.71 4.29
C GLU A 160 -1.99 -3.60 4.37
N VAL A 161 -2.25 -2.43 3.77
CA VAL A 161 -1.35 -1.28 3.86
C VAL A 161 -1.11 -0.87 5.31
N ASN A 162 -2.17 -0.75 6.12
CA ASN A 162 -2.01 -0.33 7.51
C ASN A 162 -1.25 -1.36 8.36
N ASN A 163 -1.52 -2.65 8.16
CA ASN A 163 -0.85 -3.73 8.89
C ASN A 163 0.64 -3.81 8.52
N ILE A 164 0.98 -3.78 7.23
CA ILE A 164 2.37 -3.78 6.76
C ILE A 164 3.15 -2.59 7.33
N ILE A 165 2.58 -1.39 7.27
CA ILE A 165 3.22 -0.19 7.81
C ILE A 165 3.46 -0.37 9.31
N SER A 166 2.45 -0.82 10.05
CA SER A 166 2.55 -1.02 11.49
C SER A 166 3.63 -2.03 11.86
N ASP A 167 3.62 -3.21 11.21
CA ASP A 167 4.57 -4.29 11.47
C ASP A 167 6.00 -3.87 11.14
N TYR A 168 6.22 -3.32 9.95
CA TYR A 168 7.58 -2.97 9.52
C TYR A 168 8.13 -1.77 10.29
N VAL A 169 7.30 -0.77 10.62
CA VAL A 169 7.73 0.33 11.47
C VAL A 169 8.06 -0.17 12.88
N LYS A 170 7.27 -1.10 13.43
CA LYS A 170 7.56 -1.71 14.72
C LYS A 170 8.90 -2.45 14.68
N ASP A 171 9.12 -3.32 13.69
CA ASP A 171 10.38 -4.04 13.50
C ASP A 171 11.58 -3.08 13.48
N LEU A 172 11.49 -1.97 12.75
CA LEU A 172 12.59 -1.01 12.60
C LEU A 172 12.91 -0.21 13.88
N LYS A 173 11.93 -0.08 14.80
CA LYS A 173 12.09 0.61 16.09
C LYS A 173 12.71 -0.28 17.16
N GLU A 174 12.61 -1.59 17.03
CA GLU A 174 13.08 -2.51 18.07
C GLU A 174 14.61 -2.49 18.19
N SER A 175 15.09 -2.52 19.44
CA SER A 175 16.53 -2.59 19.72
C SER A 175 17.14 -3.93 19.26
N LYS A 176 16.34 -5.01 19.33
CA LYS A 176 16.64 -6.33 18.76
C LYS A 176 15.70 -6.59 17.58
N SER A 177 16.01 -5.96 16.46
CA SER A 177 15.18 -6.01 15.24
C SER A 177 15.56 -7.18 14.35
N ASP A 178 14.56 -7.91 13.85
CA ASP A 178 14.73 -8.90 12.78
C ASP A 178 15.02 -8.27 11.40
N SER A 179 14.94 -6.94 11.28
CA SER A 179 15.35 -6.25 10.06
C SER A 179 16.87 -6.25 9.90
N LEU A 180 17.34 -6.72 8.75
CA LEU A 180 18.76 -6.71 8.41
C LEU A 180 19.33 -5.28 8.36
N PHE A 181 18.51 -4.29 8.03
CA PHE A 181 18.91 -2.88 7.99
C PHE A 181 19.22 -2.32 9.38
N LYS A 182 18.32 -2.54 10.34
CA LYS A 182 18.53 -2.12 11.74
C LYS A 182 19.62 -2.96 12.39
N SER A 183 19.61 -4.27 12.17
CA SER A 183 20.62 -5.16 12.71
C SER A 183 22.02 -4.83 12.19
N PHE A 184 22.18 -4.42 10.93
CA PHE A 184 23.47 -3.97 10.38
C PHE A 184 23.95 -2.68 11.06
N TYR A 185 23.04 -1.71 11.27
CA TYR A 185 23.33 -0.50 12.04
C TYR A 185 23.86 -0.84 13.44
N ASN A 186 23.18 -1.75 14.14
CA ASN A 186 23.49 -2.12 15.51
C ASN A 186 24.85 -2.83 15.69
N GLU A 187 25.40 -3.47 14.65
CA GLU A 187 26.71 -4.14 14.75
C GLU A 187 27.84 -3.16 15.15
N PHE A 188 27.74 -1.91 14.71
CA PHE A 188 28.73 -0.87 15.02
C PHE A 188 28.62 -0.31 16.44
N ASP A 189 27.43 -0.46 17.06
CA ASP A 189 27.15 0.02 18.42
C ASP A 189 27.42 -1.07 19.48
N PHE A 190 27.54 -2.34 19.07
CA PHE A 190 27.65 -3.49 19.99
C PHE A 190 28.99 -3.59 20.72
N LEU A 191 30.11 -3.30 20.05
CA LEU A 191 31.46 -3.42 20.63
C LEU A 191 32.36 -2.25 20.23
N PRO A 192 32.92 -1.50 21.20
CA PRO A 192 33.83 -0.40 20.91
C PRO A 192 35.16 -0.91 20.34
N GLY A 193 35.76 -0.13 19.43
CA GLY A 193 37.07 -0.37 18.87
C GLY A 193 37.10 -1.01 17.47
N TRP A 194 35.95 -1.21 16.83
CA TRP A 194 35.87 -1.57 15.41
C TRP A 194 36.63 -0.55 14.53
N PRO A 195 37.07 -0.93 13.31
CA PRO A 195 36.97 -2.28 12.74
C PRO A 195 38.16 -3.18 13.10
N LEU A 196 39.19 -2.64 13.78
CA LEU A 196 40.44 -3.36 14.08
C LEU A 196 40.52 -3.93 15.50
N PHE A 197 39.65 -3.50 16.42
CA PHE A 197 39.57 -3.91 17.83
C PHE A 197 40.93 -3.80 18.55
N LYS A 198 41.67 -2.72 18.26
CA LYS A 198 43.02 -2.49 18.83
C LYS A 198 43.01 -2.30 20.35
N ASN A 199 41.87 -1.95 20.93
CA ASN A 199 41.60 -1.89 22.37
C ASN A 199 41.54 -3.26 23.07
N LEU A 200 41.47 -4.38 22.33
CA LEU A 200 41.43 -5.73 22.89
C LEU A 200 42.79 -6.44 22.82
N LYS A 201 42.95 -7.49 23.62
CA LYS A 201 44.14 -8.37 23.59
C LYS A 201 44.21 -9.11 22.25
N ASN A 202 45.41 -9.44 21.79
CA ASN A 202 45.66 -9.93 20.42
C ASN A 202 44.78 -11.14 20.00
N LYS A 203 44.64 -12.15 20.87
CA LYS A 203 43.80 -13.33 20.59
C LYS A 203 42.31 -13.00 20.49
N GLU A 204 41.83 -12.07 21.32
CA GLU A 204 40.43 -11.62 21.32
C GLU A 204 40.16 -10.70 20.12
N ARG A 205 41.10 -9.80 19.81
CA ARG A 205 41.05 -8.88 18.67
C ARG A 205 40.71 -9.59 17.37
N HIS A 206 41.49 -10.62 17.00
CA HIS A 206 41.27 -11.35 15.75
C HIS A 206 39.90 -12.04 15.71
N ARG A 207 39.47 -12.61 16.83
CA ARG A 207 38.15 -13.25 16.95
C ARG A 207 37.03 -12.23 16.76
N TYR A 208 37.05 -11.11 17.48
CA TYR A 208 36.01 -10.09 17.39
C TYR A 208 36.00 -9.40 16.03
N GLN A 209 37.18 -9.15 15.45
CA GLN A 209 37.30 -8.64 14.09
C GLN A 209 36.64 -9.59 13.09
N SER A 210 36.98 -10.89 13.11
CA SER A 210 36.36 -11.85 12.18
C SER A 210 34.84 -11.88 12.36
N LEU A 211 34.35 -12.00 13.59
CA LEU A 211 32.91 -12.04 13.87
C LEU A 211 32.18 -10.80 13.38
N PHE A 212 32.73 -9.62 13.63
CA PHE A 212 32.16 -8.35 13.17
C PHE A 212 32.11 -8.27 11.64
N LEU A 213 33.21 -8.54 10.95
CA LEU A 213 33.28 -8.45 9.49
C LEU A 213 32.40 -9.51 8.80
N ASP A 214 32.37 -10.74 9.33
CA ASP A 214 31.53 -11.82 8.82
C ASP A 214 30.04 -11.51 9.05
N SER A 215 29.71 -10.91 10.19
CA SER A 215 28.35 -10.46 10.54
C SER A 215 27.84 -9.39 9.56
N LEU A 216 28.65 -8.37 9.25
CA LEU A 216 28.31 -7.34 8.27
C LEU A 216 28.09 -7.93 6.87
N SER A 217 29.01 -8.79 6.42
CA SER A 217 28.93 -9.43 5.09
C SER A 217 27.68 -10.32 4.98
N LYS A 218 27.37 -11.08 6.03
CA LYS A 218 26.17 -11.95 6.10
C LYS A 218 24.87 -11.14 6.09
N LYS A 219 24.82 -10.00 6.79
CA LYS A 219 23.62 -9.15 6.78
C LYS A 219 23.42 -8.50 5.43
N TYR A 220 24.48 -7.95 4.84
CA TYR A 220 24.44 -7.35 3.50
C TYR A 220 23.88 -8.33 2.45
N SER A 221 24.33 -9.59 2.44
CA SER A 221 23.87 -10.57 1.43
C SER A 221 22.36 -10.86 1.47
N GLY A 222 21.69 -10.61 2.60
CA GLY A 222 20.25 -10.75 2.74
C GLY A 222 19.44 -9.46 2.50
N MET A 223 20.08 -8.28 2.54
CA MET A 223 19.35 -6.99 2.51
C MET A 223 18.54 -6.79 1.24
N GLN A 224 19.06 -7.17 0.07
CA GLN A 224 18.32 -7.03 -1.19
C GLN A 224 17.04 -7.88 -1.21
N SER A 225 17.09 -9.08 -0.63
CA SER A 225 15.93 -9.98 -0.53
C SER A 225 14.89 -9.43 0.45
N GLU A 226 15.32 -8.91 1.61
CA GLU A 226 14.41 -8.21 2.53
C GLU A 226 13.78 -6.99 1.86
N TYR A 227 14.57 -6.19 1.13
CA TYR A 227 14.10 -5.01 0.42
C TYR A 227 13.03 -5.31 -0.62
N SER A 228 13.28 -6.28 -1.51
CA SER A 228 12.31 -6.66 -2.53
C SER A 228 11.04 -7.25 -1.94
N ARG A 229 11.15 -7.98 -0.82
CA ARG A 229 10.00 -8.63 -0.19
C ARG A 229 9.16 -7.64 0.63
N LYS A 230 9.80 -6.77 1.41
CA LYS A 230 9.13 -5.88 2.37
C LYS A 230 8.88 -4.48 1.82
N PHE A 231 9.87 -3.85 1.18
CA PHE A 231 9.81 -2.41 0.92
C PHE A 231 9.44 -2.06 -0.51
N PHE A 232 10.14 -2.60 -1.51
CA PHE A 232 9.85 -2.29 -2.91
C PHE A 232 10.29 -3.39 -3.87
N ASP A 233 9.35 -3.89 -4.67
CA ASP A 233 9.59 -4.85 -5.75
C ASP A 233 9.47 -4.16 -7.12
N SER A 234 10.61 -3.97 -7.77
CA SER A 234 10.69 -3.37 -9.11
C SER A 234 10.05 -4.21 -10.22
N GLN A 235 9.78 -5.49 -9.99
CA GLN A 235 9.12 -6.37 -10.95
C GLN A 235 7.58 -6.31 -10.84
N LYS A 236 7.05 -5.78 -9.74
CA LYS A 236 5.61 -5.72 -9.43
C LYS A 236 5.07 -4.29 -9.32
N VAL A 237 5.54 -3.38 -10.16
CA VAL A 237 5.18 -1.94 -10.09
C VAL A 237 3.69 -1.68 -10.38
N ASN A 238 3.01 -2.62 -11.06
CA ASN A 238 1.57 -2.56 -11.33
C ASN A 238 0.87 -3.74 -10.66
N ILE A 239 0.65 -3.65 -9.35
CA ILE A 239 -0.24 -4.61 -8.66
C ILE A 239 -1.64 -4.37 -9.21
N ASP A 240 -2.28 -5.42 -9.74
CA ASP A 240 -3.69 -5.35 -10.08
C ASP A 240 -4.48 -5.61 -8.79
N TYR A 241 -5.12 -4.58 -8.24
CA TYR A 241 -5.92 -4.70 -7.01
C TYR A 241 -7.00 -5.79 -7.10
N LYS A 242 -7.46 -6.15 -8.31
CA LYS A 242 -8.44 -7.23 -8.52
C LYS A 242 -7.87 -8.63 -8.27
N ASN A 243 -6.55 -8.76 -8.29
CA ASN A 243 -5.82 -10.00 -8.02
C ASN A 243 -5.39 -10.13 -6.55
N ILE A 244 -5.72 -9.16 -5.69
CA ILE A 244 -5.62 -9.28 -4.22
C ILE A 244 -6.77 -10.19 -3.71
N ARG A 245 -7.04 -11.30 -4.43
CA ARG A 245 -8.10 -12.27 -4.12
C ARG A 245 -7.54 -13.39 -3.25
N GLY A 246 -8.30 -13.76 -2.22
CA GLY A 246 -8.20 -15.09 -1.62
C GLY A 246 -7.27 -15.22 -0.45
N ILE A 247 -7.16 -14.21 0.41
CA ILE A 247 -6.48 -14.39 1.69
C ILE A 247 -7.36 -13.76 2.76
N THR A 248 -7.81 -14.61 3.70
CA THR A 248 -8.02 -14.21 5.09
C THR A 248 -6.99 -13.12 5.42
N PRO A 249 -7.34 -11.98 6.08
CA PRO A 249 -6.37 -10.95 6.43
C PRO A 249 -5.09 -11.64 6.87
N GLU A 250 -4.03 -11.51 6.08
CA GLU A 250 -2.85 -12.34 6.28
C GLU A 250 -2.42 -12.11 7.72
N GLY A 251 -2.39 -13.18 8.53
CA GLY A 251 -1.97 -13.05 9.93
C GLY A 251 -0.60 -12.36 9.98
N ASN A 252 -0.31 -11.70 11.10
CA ASN A 252 0.83 -10.79 11.39
C ASN A 252 2.28 -11.22 11.01
N THR A 253 2.49 -12.23 10.15
CA THR A 253 3.78 -12.84 9.86
C THR A 253 4.11 -12.97 8.36
N TYR A 254 3.16 -12.83 7.43
CA TYR A 254 3.44 -12.89 6.00
C TYR A 254 2.62 -11.87 5.22
N HIS A 255 3.30 -11.01 4.48
CA HIS A 255 2.70 -10.03 3.58
C HIS A 255 3.09 -10.40 2.15
N THR A 256 2.12 -10.53 1.25
CA THR A 256 2.33 -10.98 -0.14
C THR A 256 2.90 -9.92 -1.07
N HIS A 257 2.80 -8.65 -0.69
CA HIS A 257 3.25 -7.52 -1.50
C HIS A 257 4.17 -6.58 -0.71
N ALA A 258 5.11 -5.95 -1.44
CA ALA A 258 5.98 -4.94 -0.88
C ALA A 258 5.21 -3.62 -0.63
N LEU A 259 5.57 -2.94 0.45
CA LEU A 259 4.87 -1.76 0.96
C LEU A 259 4.68 -0.66 -0.09
N VAL A 260 5.75 -0.27 -0.79
CA VAL A 260 5.69 0.85 -1.76
C VAL A 260 4.79 0.50 -2.95
N ASN A 261 4.77 -0.76 -3.37
CA ASN A 261 3.90 -1.21 -4.46
C ASN A 261 2.42 -1.13 -4.08
N LEU A 262 2.06 -1.61 -2.88
CA LEU A 262 0.70 -1.49 -2.35
C LEU A 262 0.31 -0.03 -2.09
N TRP A 263 1.25 0.77 -1.58
CA TRP A 263 1.04 2.19 -1.34
C TRP A 263 0.61 2.90 -2.62
N TYR A 264 1.29 2.65 -3.75
CA TYR A 264 0.88 3.23 -5.03
C TYR A 264 -0.50 2.75 -5.48
N GLU A 265 -0.81 1.46 -5.33
CA GLU A 265 -2.13 0.95 -5.73
C GLU A 265 -3.25 1.50 -4.84
N TRP A 266 -3.03 1.61 -3.52
CA TRP A 266 -3.97 2.23 -2.59
C TRP A 266 -4.24 3.69 -2.97
N ASN A 267 -3.20 4.49 -3.21
CA ASN A 267 -3.39 5.88 -3.62
C ASN A 267 -4.16 5.99 -4.94
N LYS A 268 -3.90 5.10 -5.91
CA LYS A 268 -4.59 5.10 -7.21
C LYS A 268 -6.08 4.76 -7.13
N VAL A 269 -6.47 3.78 -6.30
CA VAL A 269 -7.89 3.38 -6.21
C VAL A 269 -8.72 4.26 -5.29
N VAL A 270 -8.06 4.99 -4.38
CA VAL A 270 -8.68 5.79 -3.31
C VAL A 270 -8.61 7.29 -3.58
N LEU A 271 -7.46 7.82 -4.02
CA LEU A 271 -7.23 9.26 -4.18
C LEU A 271 -7.46 9.71 -5.63
N PRO A 272 -7.84 10.98 -5.85
CA PRO A 272 -7.77 11.58 -7.17
C PRO A 272 -6.32 11.73 -7.64
N GLU A 273 -6.09 11.52 -8.92
CA GLU A 273 -4.84 11.93 -9.57
C GLU A 273 -4.82 13.46 -9.72
N VAL A 274 -3.67 14.09 -9.49
CA VAL A 274 -3.47 15.52 -9.75
C VAL A 274 -3.08 15.71 -11.21
N ASP A 275 -3.81 16.55 -11.94
CA ASP A 275 -3.47 16.89 -13.32
C ASP A 275 -2.32 17.90 -13.35
N ASP A 276 -1.09 17.40 -13.31
CA ASP A 276 0.13 18.24 -13.39
C ASP A 276 0.25 19.03 -14.70
N SER A 277 -0.57 18.72 -15.72
CA SER A 277 -0.59 19.44 -17.00
C SER A 277 -1.46 20.70 -16.99
N ALA A 278 -2.29 20.88 -15.95
CA ALA A 278 -3.17 22.02 -15.81
C ALA A 278 -2.48 23.13 -14.99
N ASN A 279 -1.83 24.07 -15.68
CA ASN A 279 -1.22 25.27 -15.09
C ASN A 279 -2.19 25.97 -14.10
N GLY A 280 -2.02 25.70 -12.80
CA GLY A 280 -2.64 26.45 -11.70
C GLY A 280 -4.11 26.13 -11.38
N SER A 281 -4.73 25.12 -12.01
CA SER A 281 -6.04 24.63 -11.57
C SER A 281 -5.87 23.30 -10.87
N ASP A 282 -6.41 23.18 -9.66
CA ASP A 282 -6.45 21.99 -8.80
C ASP A 282 -7.35 20.88 -9.40
N LYS A 283 -7.16 20.60 -10.70
CA LYS A 283 -8.01 19.74 -11.49
C LYS A 283 -7.65 18.30 -11.17
N ARG A 284 -8.62 17.61 -10.59
CA ARG A 284 -8.50 16.22 -10.16
C ARG A 284 -8.96 15.29 -11.28
N LEU A 285 -8.10 14.36 -11.67
CA LEU A 285 -8.43 13.26 -12.57
C LEU A 285 -8.90 12.08 -11.72
N TRP A 286 -10.16 11.70 -11.88
CA TRP A 286 -10.76 10.58 -11.15
C TRP A 286 -10.69 9.26 -11.92
N LYS A 287 -9.80 9.18 -12.92
CA LYS A 287 -9.74 8.04 -13.83
C LYS A 287 -9.25 6.80 -13.07
N GLY A 288 -10.08 5.75 -13.02
CA GLY A 288 -9.75 4.49 -12.36
C GLY A 288 -9.91 4.51 -10.83
N ASN A 289 -10.36 5.63 -10.25
CA ASN A 289 -10.66 5.74 -8.82
C ASN A 289 -11.99 5.02 -8.51
N LYS A 290 -11.92 3.98 -7.69
CA LYS A 290 -13.06 3.09 -7.44
C LYS A 290 -14.07 3.67 -6.45
N ILE A 291 -13.62 4.56 -5.58
CA ILE A 291 -14.52 5.35 -4.73
C ILE A 291 -15.36 6.30 -5.59
N TYR A 292 -14.73 7.00 -6.54
CA TYR A 292 -15.43 7.94 -7.43
C TYR A 292 -16.44 7.24 -8.33
N GLU A 293 -16.07 6.11 -8.93
CA GLU A 293 -17.00 5.28 -9.70
C GLU A 293 -18.24 4.88 -8.88
N THR A 294 -18.03 4.50 -7.61
CA THR A 294 -19.12 4.17 -6.67
C THR A 294 -20.00 5.40 -6.39
N VAL A 295 -19.39 6.56 -6.14
CA VAL A 295 -20.10 7.81 -5.87
C VAL A 295 -20.98 8.22 -7.05
N GLU A 296 -20.45 8.15 -8.28
CA GLU A 296 -21.22 8.49 -9.48
C GLU A 296 -22.39 7.52 -9.73
N PHE A 297 -22.25 6.24 -9.37
CA PHE A 297 -23.36 5.30 -9.39
C PHE A 297 -24.48 5.71 -8.41
N PHE A 298 -24.13 5.93 -7.14
CA PHE A 298 -25.11 6.30 -6.11
C PHE A 298 -25.74 7.67 -6.38
N LYS A 299 -25.00 8.60 -6.98
CA LYS A 299 -25.52 9.90 -7.42
C LYS A 299 -26.67 9.76 -8.42
N LYS A 300 -26.55 8.87 -9.40
CA LYS A 300 -27.62 8.60 -10.37
C LYS A 300 -28.82 7.92 -9.71
N LEU A 301 -28.58 7.01 -8.76
CA LEU A 301 -29.65 6.33 -8.04
C LEU A 301 -30.40 7.28 -7.10
N TYR A 302 -29.70 8.20 -6.44
CA TYR A 302 -30.31 9.23 -5.57
C TYR A 302 -31.18 10.20 -6.37
N LYS A 303 -30.73 10.63 -7.55
CA LYS A 303 -31.56 11.43 -8.47
C LYS A 303 -32.87 10.73 -8.84
N THR A 304 -32.82 9.40 -8.98
CA THR A 304 -34.02 8.59 -9.23
C THR A 304 -34.96 8.63 -8.02
N ALA A 305 -34.43 8.56 -6.80
CA ALA A 305 -35.22 8.69 -5.59
C ALA A 305 -35.85 10.08 -5.42
N GLU A 306 -35.11 11.15 -5.74
CA GLU A 306 -35.62 12.53 -5.73
C GLU A 306 -36.75 12.73 -6.75
N GLN A 307 -36.63 12.14 -7.94
CA GLN A 307 -37.68 12.20 -8.96
C GLN A 307 -38.96 11.49 -8.49
N VAL A 308 -38.83 10.31 -7.89
CA VAL A 308 -39.98 9.59 -7.30
C VAL A 308 -40.67 10.42 -6.22
N LYS A 309 -39.90 11.09 -5.36
CA LYS A 309 -40.44 11.98 -4.33
C LYS A 309 -41.18 13.16 -4.93
N LYS A 310 -40.65 13.76 -5.99
CA LYS A 310 -41.26 14.92 -6.67
C LYS A 310 -42.55 14.54 -7.41
N ASP A 311 -42.53 13.46 -8.18
CA ASP A 311 -43.63 13.12 -9.10
C ASP A 311 -44.76 12.36 -8.40
N HIS A 312 -44.44 11.62 -7.34
CA HIS A 312 -45.38 10.69 -6.70
C HIS A 312 -45.55 10.93 -5.20
N ASN A 313 -44.84 11.91 -4.62
CA ASN A 313 -44.83 12.17 -3.16
C ASN A 313 -44.59 10.88 -2.35
N SER A 314 -43.67 10.05 -2.82
CA SER A 314 -43.38 8.73 -2.27
C SER A 314 -41.87 8.48 -2.20
N LYS A 315 -41.47 7.40 -1.57
CA LYS A 315 -40.06 6.99 -1.45
C LYS A 315 -39.71 5.95 -2.50
N LEU A 316 -38.44 5.94 -2.93
CA LEU A 316 -37.91 4.87 -3.76
C LEU A 316 -37.79 3.58 -2.94
N ILE A 317 -38.37 2.51 -3.47
CA ILE A 317 -38.40 1.18 -2.87
C ILE A 317 -37.60 0.22 -3.75
N LEU A 318 -36.74 -0.56 -3.10
CA LEU A 318 -36.09 -1.74 -3.66
C LEU A 318 -36.95 -2.95 -3.30
N ARG A 319 -37.50 -3.63 -4.30
CA ARG A 319 -38.32 -4.83 -4.11
C ARG A 319 -37.60 -6.05 -4.64
N PHE A 320 -37.24 -6.97 -3.75
CA PHE A 320 -36.71 -8.29 -4.06
C PHE A 320 -37.87 -9.27 -4.23
N ILE A 321 -38.06 -9.79 -5.43
CA ILE A 321 -39.13 -10.72 -5.78
C ILE A 321 -38.52 -12.10 -5.95
N LYS A 322 -39.01 -13.10 -5.21
CA LYS A 322 -38.53 -14.46 -5.35
C LYS A 322 -38.93 -15.03 -6.72
N ASN A 323 -37.97 -15.64 -7.41
CA ASN A 323 -38.17 -16.38 -8.65
C ASN A 323 -38.79 -17.76 -8.35
N ASP A 324 -40.09 -17.81 -8.03
CA ASP A 324 -40.79 -19.09 -7.85
C ASP A 324 -41.13 -19.69 -9.22
N ARG A 325 -40.48 -20.81 -9.56
CA ARG A 325 -40.83 -21.67 -10.71
C ARG A 325 -42.05 -22.57 -10.43
N SER A 326 -42.55 -22.57 -9.20
CA SER A 326 -43.73 -23.35 -8.79
C SER A 326 -44.97 -22.45 -8.80
N ASN A 327 -46.06 -22.91 -9.41
CA ASN A 327 -47.35 -22.20 -9.60
C ASN A 327 -48.12 -21.83 -8.29
N ASN A 328 -47.45 -21.72 -7.14
CA ASN A 328 -48.07 -21.26 -5.91
C ASN A 328 -48.12 -19.73 -5.89
N SER A 329 -49.34 -19.20 -5.93
CA SER A 329 -49.70 -17.78 -6.10
C SER A 329 -49.36 -16.84 -4.94
N ASN A 330 -48.51 -17.23 -3.99
CA ASN A 330 -48.04 -16.33 -2.93
C ASN A 330 -46.73 -15.69 -3.38
N ILE A 331 -46.81 -14.55 -4.07
CA ILE A 331 -45.65 -13.74 -4.42
C ILE A 331 -44.97 -13.30 -3.12
N ASN A 332 -43.87 -13.96 -2.76
CA ASN A 332 -43.08 -13.60 -1.60
C ASN A 332 -42.05 -12.55 -2.03
N TYR A 333 -42.21 -11.33 -1.52
CA TYR A 333 -41.29 -10.23 -1.81
C TYR A 333 -40.79 -9.58 -0.52
N LYS A 334 -39.59 -9.02 -0.58
CA LYS A 334 -39.04 -8.16 0.46
C LYS A 334 -38.79 -6.77 -0.08
N GLU A 335 -39.18 -5.75 0.69
CA GLU A 335 -38.99 -4.35 0.33
C GLU A 335 -38.07 -3.64 1.30
N TYR A 336 -37.26 -2.73 0.75
CA TYR A 336 -36.43 -1.80 1.49
C TYR A 336 -36.64 -0.39 0.95
N GLU A 337 -36.76 0.59 1.83
CA GLU A 337 -36.66 1.99 1.42
C GLU A 337 -35.19 2.31 1.09
N PHE A 338 -34.96 2.91 -0.08
CA PHE A 338 -33.61 3.22 -0.57
C PHE A 338 -32.80 4.06 0.43
N GLU A 339 -33.38 5.17 0.91
CA GLU A 339 -32.72 6.08 1.85
C GLU A 339 -32.38 5.37 3.16
N THR A 340 -33.30 4.57 3.72
CA THR A 340 -33.04 3.80 4.95
C THR A 340 -31.90 2.80 4.77
N LEU A 341 -31.79 2.19 3.60
CA LEU A 341 -30.75 1.21 3.32
C LEU A 341 -29.38 1.85 3.08
N PHE A 342 -29.30 2.91 2.26
CA PHE A 342 -28.01 3.43 1.77
C PHE A 342 -27.54 4.73 2.41
N ASP A 343 -28.36 5.47 3.18
CA ASP A 343 -28.00 6.82 3.60
C ASP A 343 -26.74 6.90 4.45
N LYS A 344 -26.54 5.96 5.38
CA LYS A 344 -25.33 5.94 6.22
C LYS A 344 -24.08 5.74 5.38
N PHE A 345 -24.15 4.85 4.40
CA PHE A 345 -23.07 4.60 3.45
C PHE A 345 -22.82 5.81 2.53
N ILE A 346 -23.87 6.47 2.04
CA ILE A 346 -23.71 7.68 1.23
C ILE A 346 -23.06 8.81 2.06
N LEU A 347 -23.49 8.99 3.32
CA LEU A 347 -22.91 9.98 4.23
C LEU A 347 -21.46 9.68 4.64
N SER A 348 -20.99 8.44 4.49
CA SER A 348 -19.58 8.12 4.67
C SER A 348 -18.75 8.38 3.41
N LEU A 349 -19.35 8.27 2.22
CA LEU A 349 -18.70 8.54 0.92
C LEU A 349 -18.50 10.03 0.61
N VAL A 350 -19.51 10.87 0.90
CA VAL A 350 -19.53 12.29 0.50
C VAL A 350 -19.64 13.23 1.69
N ASP A 351 -19.05 14.42 1.57
CA ASP A 351 -19.15 15.48 2.60
C ASP A 351 -20.52 16.15 2.61
N ASP A 352 -21.11 16.30 1.44
CA ASP A 352 -22.38 16.98 1.22
C ASP A 352 -23.13 16.24 0.10
N LYS A 353 -24.32 15.72 0.42
CA LYS A 353 -25.17 14.98 -0.53
C LYS A 353 -25.69 15.86 -1.67
N GLU A 354 -25.76 17.19 -1.50
CA GLU A 354 -26.20 18.08 -2.57
C GLU A 354 -25.07 18.33 -3.58
N LYS A 355 -23.84 18.41 -3.09
CA LYS A 355 -22.65 18.68 -3.92
C LYS A 355 -21.99 17.41 -4.47
N TRP A 356 -22.21 16.26 -3.83
CA TRP A 356 -21.55 14.98 -4.14
C TRP A 356 -20.01 15.07 -4.11
N ASN A 357 -19.48 15.92 -3.23
CA ASN A 357 -18.04 16.03 -3.02
C ASN A 357 -17.55 14.84 -2.19
N ILE A 358 -16.57 14.10 -2.73
CA ILE A 358 -16.00 12.93 -2.05
C ILE A 358 -15.22 13.37 -0.82
N LYS A 359 -15.45 12.67 0.30
CA LYS A 359 -14.85 12.96 1.62
C LYS A 359 -13.35 12.64 1.72
N ILE A 360 -12.84 11.88 0.76
CA ILE A 360 -11.45 11.49 0.66
C ILE A 360 -10.67 12.52 -0.16
N TYR A 361 -9.64 13.08 0.46
CA TYR A 361 -8.79 14.10 -0.12
C TYR A 361 -7.34 13.63 -0.12
N PRO A 362 -6.52 13.99 -1.12
CA PRO A 362 -5.09 13.79 -1.00
C PRO A 362 -4.59 14.53 0.25
N SER A 363 -3.61 13.95 0.94
CA SER A 363 -2.91 14.68 1.98
C SER A 363 -2.26 15.91 1.35
N ASP A 364 -2.21 17.04 2.07
CA ASP A 364 -1.36 18.18 1.67
C ASP A 364 0.13 17.79 1.60
N LEU A 365 0.47 16.62 2.15
CA LEU A 365 1.80 16.04 2.10
C LEU A 365 1.94 15.15 0.88
N ASN A 366 3.07 15.29 0.19
CA ASN A 366 3.35 14.53 -1.02
C ASN A 366 3.46 13.03 -0.70
N TYR A 367 2.55 12.21 -1.23
CA TYR A 367 2.58 10.77 -1.03
C TYR A 367 3.86 10.12 -1.57
N ASN A 368 4.58 10.79 -2.48
CA ASN A 368 5.91 10.35 -2.94
C ASN A 368 6.98 10.49 -1.86
N ASP A 369 6.81 11.38 -0.86
CA ASP A 369 7.76 11.48 0.25
C ASP A 369 7.71 10.23 1.13
N PHE A 370 6.51 9.65 1.31
CA PHE A 370 6.33 8.37 1.99
C PHE A 370 7.04 7.25 1.22
N ALA A 371 6.79 7.15 -0.08
CA ALA A 371 7.41 6.13 -0.92
C ALA A 371 8.93 6.32 -1.03
N PHE A 372 9.42 7.55 -1.05
CA PHE A 372 10.84 7.88 -1.12
C PHE A 372 11.62 7.28 0.04
N VAL A 373 11.09 7.34 1.27
CA VAL A 373 11.77 6.77 2.43
C VAL A 373 11.94 5.26 2.26
N PHE A 374 10.86 4.53 2.02
CA PHE A 374 10.90 3.06 1.95
C PHE A 374 11.56 2.54 0.67
N LYS A 375 11.52 3.30 -0.42
CA LYS A 375 12.15 2.92 -1.69
C LYS A 375 13.61 3.39 -1.76
N ASN A 376 13.85 4.68 -1.69
CA ASN A 376 15.13 5.27 -2.06
C ASN A 376 16.13 5.19 -0.91
N LEU A 377 15.72 5.54 0.32
CA LEU A 377 16.65 5.52 1.45
C LEU A 377 17.09 4.09 1.80
N PHE A 378 16.19 3.10 1.74
CA PHE A 378 16.58 1.70 1.93
C PHE A 378 17.49 1.18 0.82
N GLN A 379 17.28 1.58 -0.45
CA GLN A 379 18.24 1.24 -1.51
C GLN A 379 19.60 1.88 -1.27
N GLU A 380 19.64 3.14 -0.80
CA GLU A 380 20.90 3.82 -0.44
C GLU A 380 21.64 3.07 0.67
N LEU A 381 20.94 2.52 1.67
CA LEU A 381 21.55 1.66 2.68
C LEU A 381 22.19 0.40 2.07
N ILE A 382 21.53 -0.27 1.11
CA ILE A 382 22.08 -1.43 0.41
C ILE A 382 23.37 -1.04 -0.33
N ASP A 383 23.35 0.08 -1.05
CA ASP A 383 24.49 0.55 -1.83
C ASP A 383 25.69 0.89 -0.94
N ILE A 384 25.44 1.48 0.25
CA ILE A 384 26.50 1.76 1.24
C ILE A 384 27.01 0.46 1.86
N SER A 385 26.14 -0.47 2.24
CA SER A 385 26.53 -1.78 2.76
C SER A 385 27.34 -2.60 1.76
N ALA A 386 27.08 -2.46 0.46
CA ALA A 386 27.88 -3.08 -0.60
C ALA A 386 29.32 -2.54 -0.63
N LYS A 387 29.51 -1.22 -0.42
CA LYS A 387 30.85 -0.61 -0.32
C LYS A 387 31.60 -1.12 0.91
N ILE A 388 30.90 -1.28 2.04
CA ILE A 388 31.46 -1.88 3.26
C ILE A 388 31.90 -3.32 2.99
N ASP A 389 31.04 -4.17 2.42
CA ASP A 389 31.36 -5.56 2.09
C ASP A 389 32.55 -5.68 1.11
N PHE A 390 32.61 -4.82 0.10
CA PHE A 390 33.76 -4.75 -0.82
C PHE A 390 35.06 -4.38 -0.09
N THR A 391 35.00 -3.40 0.82
CA THR A 391 36.13 -2.98 1.65
C THR A 391 36.62 -4.12 2.54
N ILE A 392 35.70 -4.91 3.11
CA ILE A 392 36.02 -6.10 3.91
C ILE A 392 36.72 -7.16 3.07
N LYS A 393 36.21 -7.45 1.86
CA LYS A 393 36.80 -8.45 0.96
C LYS A 393 38.22 -8.07 0.53
N ASN A 394 38.45 -6.78 0.24
CA ASN A 394 39.77 -6.30 -0.15
C ASN A 394 40.79 -6.34 0.99
N TYR A 395 40.36 -6.12 2.24
CA TYR A 395 41.26 -6.20 3.40
C TYR A 395 41.63 -7.64 3.78
N LYS A 396 40.76 -8.61 3.46
CA LYS A 396 41.00 -10.05 3.73
C LYS A 396 41.90 -10.72 2.70
N ASN A 397 41.95 -10.20 1.46
CA ASN A 397 42.80 -10.67 0.37
C ASN A 397 44.14 -9.95 0.37
#